data_AF-X0XXZ3-F1
#
_entry.id   AF-X0XXZ3-F1
#
_cell.length_a   1.000
_cell.length_b   1.000
_cell.length_c   1.000
_cell.angle_alpha   90.00
_cell.angle_beta   90.00
_cell.angle_gamma   90.00
#
_symmetry.space_group_name_H-M   'P 1'
#
loop_
_entity.id
_entity.type
_entity.pdbx_description
1 polymer ?
#
loop_
_entity_poly.entity_id
_entity_poly.type
_entity_poly.pdbx_seq_one_letter_code
_entity_poly.pdbx_strand_id
1 'polypeptide(L)'
;PNPVDRAFEAARRAVALDATSQWARHALAFAYFYRQDLDAFFAESERAIALNPNNATVLAAAGRVLHIAGDERGVALVRKAMKLDPFHPTWFNFTPAYYHFQRREYEEALAAARKIDTPGVFWTPAYLAAIYGELGREREARSALEELLRLYPGFTAEKLTEEWRKANYPDASIRQWVSALRKAGLPE
;
A
#
# COMPACT_ATOMS: atom_id res chain seq x y z
N PRO A 1 -8.24 11.01 22.96
CA PRO A 1 -7.91 9.83 22.12
C PRO A 1 -7.20 10.23 20.83
N ASN A 2 -6.16 9.47 20.45
CA ASN A 2 -5.46 9.69 19.19
C ASN A 2 -6.41 9.37 17.99
N PRO A 3 -6.09 9.80 16.75
CA PRO A 3 -6.96 9.59 15.60
C PRO A 3 -7.30 8.10 15.34
N VAL A 4 -6.36 7.19 15.61
CA VAL A 4 -6.54 5.74 15.41
C VAL A 4 -7.57 5.18 16.40
N ASP A 5 -7.50 5.56 17.67
CA ASP A 5 -8.48 5.14 18.68
C ASP A 5 -9.89 5.65 18.35
N ARG A 6 -9.99 6.90 17.87
CA ARG A 6 -11.27 7.48 17.44
C ARG A 6 -11.85 6.72 16.24
N ALA A 7 -11.02 6.38 15.26
CA ALA A 7 -11.43 5.60 14.09
C ALA A 7 -11.90 4.19 14.51
N PHE A 8 -11.17 3.55 15.42
CA PHE A 8 -11.52 2.24 15.96
C PHE A 8 -12.88 2.25 16.67
N GLU A 9 -13.10 3.19 17.58
CA GLU A 9 -14.37 3.29 18.30
C GLU A 9 -15.56 3.58 17.37
N ALA A 10 -15.37 4.47 16.38
CA ALA A 10 -16.39 4.77 15.39
C ALA A 10 -16.71 3.55 14.52
N ALA A 11 -15.70 2.83 14.03
CA ALA A 11 -15.89 1.65 13.20
C ALA A 11 -16.54 0.50 13.98
N ARG A 12 -16.12 0.28 15.24
CA ARG A 12 -16.73 -0.71 16.14
C ARG A 12 -18.21 -0.41 16.37
N ARG A 13 -18.55 0.86 16.61
CA ARG A 13 -19.95 1.30 16.76
C ARG A 13 -20.74 1.11 15.47
N ALA A 14 -20.16 1.38 14.30
CA ALA A 14 -20.81 1.16 13.01
C ALA A 14 -21.18 -0.31 12.80
N VAL A 15 -20.27 -1.24 13.12
CA VAL A 15 -20.54 -2.70 13.05
C VAL A 15 -21.60 -3.13 14.07
N ALA A 16 -21.61 -2.53 15.27
CA ALA A 16 -22.63 -2.82 16.27
C ALA A 16 -24.03 -2.33 15.86
N LEU A 17 -24.11 -1.23 15.10
CA LEU A 17 -25.37 -0.70 14.55
C LEU A 17 -25.85 -1.52 13.35
N ASP A 18 -24.92 -1.96 12.49
CA ASP A 18 -25.22 -2.82 11.34
C ASP A 18 -24.07 -3.81 11.08
N ALA A 19 -24.27 -5.05 11.50
CA ALA A 19 -23.29 -6.13 11.33
C ALA A 19 -23.20 -6.64 9.88
N THR A 20 -24.12 -6.24 9.01
CA THR A 20 -24.17 -6.61 7.58
C THR A 20 -23.63 -5.52 6.66
N SER A 21 -23.26 -4.36 7.21
CA SER A 21 -22.58 -3.32 6.45
C SER A 21 -21.15 -3.72 6.11
N GLN A 22 -20.92 -4.02 4.82
CA GLN A 22 -19.58 -4.31 4.31
C GLN A 22 -18.61 -3.14 4.57
N TRP A 23 -19.07 -1.89 4.44
CA TRP A 23 -18.24 -0.71 4.67
C TRP A 23 -17.89 -0.52 6.16
N ALA A 24 -18.81 -0.84 7.08
CA ALA A 24 -18.52 -0.80 8.51
C ALA A 24 -17.42 -1.81 8.89
N ARG A 25 -17.52 -3.03 8.35
CA ARG A 25 -16.48 -4.06 8.55
C ARG A 25 -15.16 -3.70 7.90
N HIS A 26 -15.18 -3.15 6.68
CA HIS A 26 -13.97 -2.64 6.02
C HIS A 26 -13.30 -1.53 6.84
N ALA A 27 -14.07 -0.58 7.37
CA ALA A 27 -13.55 0.46 8.25
C ALA A 27 -12.96 -0.11 9.54
N LEU A 28 -13.61 -1.13 10.13
CA LEU A 28 -13.11 -1.80 11.34
C LEU A 28 -11.82 -2.57 11.06
N ALA A 29 -11.73 -3.26 9.92
CA ALA A 29 -10.48 -3.90 9.48
C ALA A 29 -9.35 -2.87 9.41
N PHE A 30 -9.54 -1.74 8.70
CA PHE A 30 -8.49 -0.71 8.60
C PHE A 30 -8.15 -0.06 9.95
N ALA A 31 -9.10 0.06 10.86
CA ALA A 31 -8.79 0.48 12.23
C ALA A 31 -7.86 -0.51 12.95
N TYR A 32 -8.06 -1.82 12.78
CA TYR A 32 -7.12 -2.84 13.27
C TYR A 32 -5.75 -2.77 12.59
N PHE A 33 -5.70 -2.54 11.27
CA PHE A 33 -4.44 -2.34 10.54
C PHE A 33 -3.60 -1.20 11.13
N TYR A 34 -4.21 -0.04 11.39
CA TYR A 34 -3.51 1.10 11.99
C TYR A 34 -3.14 0.87 13.46
N ARG A 35 -3.81 -0.06 14.14
CA ARG A 35 -3.45 -0.54 15.48
C ARG A 35 -2.39 -1.66 15.47
N GLN A 36 -1.90 -2.04 14.29
CA GLN A 36 -0.92 -3.13 14.09
C GLN A 36 -1.45 -4.52 14.49
N ASP A 37 -2.77 -4.72 14.45
CA ASP A 37 -3.43 -6.00 14.69
C ASP A 37 -3.85 -6.62 13.35
N LEU A 38 -2.91 -7.32 12.70
CA LEU A 38 -3.14 -7.91 11.37
C LEU A 38 -4.10 -9.10 11.41
N ASP A 39 -4.13 -9.86 12.51
CA ASP A 39 -5.05 -10.99 12.66
C ASP A 39 -6.50 -10.50 12.65
N ALA A 40 -6.79 -9.45 13.42
CA ALA A 40 -8.11 -8.84 13.43
C ALA A 40 -8.44 -8.12 12.10
N PHE A 41 -7.45 -7.50 11.45
CA PHE A 41 -7.63 -6.96 10.09
C PHE A 41 -8.08 -8.03 9.10
N PHE A 42 -7.43 -9.20 9.09
CA PHE A 42 -7.78 -10.27 8.16
C PHE A 42 -9.14 -10.87 8.47
N ALA A 43 -9.46 -11.09 9.76
CA ALA A 43 -10.76 -11.61 10.17
C ALA A 43 -11.93 -10.69 9.74
N GLU A 44 -11.80 -9.37 9.93
CA GLU A 44 -12.84 -8.43 9.48
C GLU A 44 -12.86 -8.24 7.97
N SER A 45 -11.70 -8.33 7.30
CA SER A 45 -11.63 -8.29 5.84
C SER A 45 -12.32 -9.50 5.21
N GLU A 46 -12.13 -10.70 5.75
CA GLU A 46 -12.81 -11.92 5.27
C GLU A 46 -14.32 -11.80 5.44
N ARG A 47 -14.79 -11.30 6.60
CA ARG A 47 -16.22 -11.03 6.82
C ARG A 47 -16.76 -9.98 5.86
N ALA A 48 -16.02 -8.90 5.61
CA ALA A 48 -16.40 -7.87 4.65
C ALA A 48 -16.50 -8.44 3.22
N ILE A 49 -15.53 -9.25 2.78
CA ILE A 49 -15.54 -9.89 1.47
C ILE A 49 -16.73 -10.87 1.35
N ALA A 50 -17.04 -11.64 2.40
CA ALA A 50 -18.16 -12.58 2.39
C ALA A 50 -19.53 -11.87 2.19
N LEU A 51 -19.71 -10.66 2.72
CA LEU A 51 -20.95 -9.89 2.56
C LEU A 51 -21.18 -9.43 1.12
N ASN A 52 -20.12 -9.05 0.39
CA ASN A 52 -20.20 -8.75 -1.03
C ASN A 52 -18.87 -9.09 -1.72
N PRO A 53 -18.79 -10.27 -2.36
CA PRO A 53 -17.54 -10.79 -2.94
C PRO A 53 -17.12 -10.10 -4.24
N ASN A 54 -17.88 -9.12 -4.72
CA ASN A 54 -17.64 -8.39 -5.96
C ASN A 54 -17.40 -6.89 -5.74
N ASN A 55 -17.28 -6.42 -4.50
CA ASN A 55 -16.84 -5.04 -4.23
C ASN A 55 -15.34 -4.91 -4.54
N ALA A 56 -15.02 -4.31 -5.68
CA ALA A 56 -13.64 -4.14 -6.15
C ALA A 56 -12.76 -3.40 -5.13
N THR A 57 -13.25 -2.33 -4.51
CA THR A 57 -12.48 -1.56 -3.53
C THR A 57 -12.11 -2.38 -2.30
N VAL A 58 -13.06 -3.13 -1.73
CA VAL A 58 -12.80 -3.98 -0.55
C VAL A 58 -11.83 -5.11 -0.88
N LEU A 59 -12.01 -5.76 -2.05
CA LEU A 59 -11.10 -6.78 -2.55
C LEU A 59 -9.67 -6.25 -2.76
N ALA A 60 -9.52 -5.09 -3.39
CA ALA A 60 -8.22 -4.49 -3.66
C ALA A 60 -7.51 -4.06 -2.38
N ALA A 61 -8.26 -3.51 -1.42
CA ALA A 61 -7.71 -3.03 -0.16
C ALA A 61 -7.23 -4.18 0.73
N ALA A 62 -8.06 -5.23 0.90
CA ALA A 62 -7.67 -6.45 1.60
C ALA A 62 -6.52 -7.17 0.89
N GLY A 63 -6.62 -7.29 -0.45
CA GLY A 63 -5.59 -7.94 -1.27
C GLY A 63 -4.22 -7.26 -1.18
N ARG A 64 -4.18 -5.93 -1.13
CA ARG A 64 -2.94 -5.17 -0.92
C ARG A 64 -2.28 -5.53 0.41
N VAL A 65 -3.03 -5.53 1.51
CA VAL A 65 -2.46 -5.82 2.84
C VAL A 65 -2.04 -7.29 2.96
N LEU A 66 -2.85 -8.23 2.43
CA LEU A 66 -2.48 -9.65 2.33
C LEU A 66 -1.16 -9.84 1.58
N HIS A 67 -1.01 -9.16 0.44
CA HIS A 67 0.23 -9.25 -0.34
C HIS A 67 1.43 -8.68 0.42
N ILE A 68 1.28 -7.53 1.09
CA ILE A 68 2.33 -6.95 1.94
C ILE A 68 2.74 -7.92 3.06
N ALA A 69 1.76 -8.61 3.67
CA ALA A 69 2.00 -9.62 4.70
C ALA A 69 2.61 -10.93 4.16
N GLY A 70 2.80 -11.07 2.84
CA GLY A 70 3.39 -12.25 2.21
C GLY A 70 2.38 -13.35 1.83
N ASP A 71 1.07 -13.09 1.89
CA ASP A 71 0.04 -14.03 1.45
C ASP A 71 -0.15 -13.94 -0.08
N GLU A 72 0.05 -15.07 -0.76
CA GLU A 72 -0.04 -15.20 -2.22
C GLU A 72 -1.44 -14.87 -2.77
N ARG A 73 -2.50 -15.02 -1.95
CA ARG A 73 -3.88 -14.68 -2.32
C ARG A 73 -4.05 -13.19 -2.58
N GLY A 74 -3.22 -12.34 -1.98
CA GLY A 74 -3.37 -10.89 -2.03
C GLY A 74 -3.37 -10.33 -3.46
N VAL A 75 -2.39 -10.74 -4.28
CA VAL A 75 -2.29 -10.31 -5.69
C VAL A 75 -3.49 -10.81 -6.51
N ALA A 76 -3.97 -12.03 -6.23
CA ALA A 76 -5.14 -12.58 -6.91
C ALA A 76 -6.40 -11.77 -6.62
N LEU A 77 -6.59 -11.31 -5.38
CA LEU A 77 -7.71 -10.45 -5.00
C LEU A 77 -7.65 -9.08 -5.70
N VAL A 78 -6.46 -8.45 -5.76
CA VAL A 78 -6.32 -7.17 -6.49
C VAL A 78 -6.55 -7.36 -7.98
N ARG A 79 -6.03 -8.43 -8.60
CA ARG A 79 -6.31 -8.76 -10.01
C ARG A 79 -7.80 -8.99 -10.25
N LYS A 80 -8.51 -9.66 -9.34
CA LYS A 80 -9.97 -9.80 -9.41
C LYS A 80 -10.65 -8.44 -9.35
N ALA A 81 -10.24 -7.58 -8.42
CA ALA A 81 -10.78 -6.23 -8.29
C ALA A 81 -10.60 -5.39 -9.56
N MET A 82 -9.41 -5.39 -10.16
CA MET A 82 -9.12 -4.68 -11.42
C MET A 82 -9.92 -5.23 -12.61
N LYS A 83 -10.29 -6.51 -12.60
CA LYS A 83 -11.18 -7.10 -13.64
C LYS A 83 -12.64 -6.69 -13.45
N LEU A 84 -13.09 -6.60 -12.19
CA LEU A 84 -14.45 -6.16 -11.84
C LEU A 84 -14.66 -4.68 -12.14
N ASP A 85 -13.62 -3.87 -11.99
CA ASP A 85 -13.63 -2.44 -12.31
C ASP A 85 -12.46 -2.07 -13.24
N PRO A 86 -12.69 -2.05 -14.56
CA PRO A 86 -11.67 -1.64 -15.54
C PRO A 86 -11.23 -0.18 -15.40
N PHE A 87 -12.01 0.67 -14.74
CA PHE A 87 -11.72 2.09 -14.49
C PHE A 87 -11.38 2.35 -13.00
N HIS A 88 -10.84 1.33 -12.34
CA HIS A 88 -10.53 1.35 -10.93
C HIS A 88 -9.64 2.53 -10.51
N PRO A 89 -9.75 2.95 -9.24
CA PRO A 89 -8.82 3.90 -8.65
C PRO A 89 -7.35 3.51 -8.86
N THR A 90 -6.53 4.49 -9.24
CA THR A 90 -5.13 4.30 -9.61
C THR A 90 -4.28 3.62 -8.55
N TRP A 91 -4.63 3.79 -7.26
CA TRP A 91 -3.95 3.15 -6.13
C TRP A 91 -3.97 1.61 -6.18
N PHE A 92 -4.88 0.98 -6.94
CA PHE A 92 -4.85 -0.48 -7.14
C PHE A 92 -3.50 -0.92 -7.75
N ASN A 93 -2.82 -0.02 -8.48
CA ASN A 93 -1.52 -0.28 -9.11
C ASN A 93 -0.34 -0.31 -8.12
N PHE A 94 -0.51 0.08 -6.85
CA PHE A 94 0.54 -0.11 -5.84
C PHE A 94 0.87 -1.60 -5.64
N THR A 95 -0.12 -2.47 -5.69
CA THR A 95 0.05 -3.92 -5.51
C THR A 95 0.84 -4.57 -6.65
N PRO A 96 0.49 -4.43 -7.95
CA PRO A 96 1.31 -4.96 -9.03
C PRO A 96 2.69 -4.29 -9.10
N ALA A 97 2.82 -3.00 -8.80
CA ALA A 97 4.13 -2.35 -8.75
C ALA A 97 5.04 -2.99 -7.68
N TYR A 98 4.51 -3.21 -6.48
CA TYR A 98 5.26 -3.86 -5.41
C TYR A 98 5.54 -5.34 -5.70
N TYR A 99 4.57 -6.07 -6.24
CA TYR A 99 4.72 -7.47 -6.64
C TYR A 99 5.89 -7.67 -7.61
N HIS A 100 5.94 -6.88 -8.68
CA HIS A 100 7.03 -6.95 -9.67
C HIS A 100 8.37 -6.47 -9.09
N PHE A 101 8.35 -5.42 -8.24
CA PHE A 101 9.54 -4.92 -7.57
C PHE A 101 10.20 -5.97 -6.66
N GLN A 102 9.42 -6.71 -5.87
CA GLN A 102 9.93 -7.80 -5.02
C GLN A 102 10.60 -8.92 -5.85
N ARG A 103 10.09 -9.15 -7.06
CA ARG A 103 10.59 -10.17 -8.00
C ARG A 103 11.74 -9.66 -8.88
N ARG A 104 12.17 -8.41 -8.71
CA ARG A 104 13.20 -7.74 -9.52
C ARG A 104 12.80 -7.59 -11.01
N GLU A 105 11.51 -7.63 -11.28
CA GLU A 105 10.89 -7.37 -12.58
C GLU A 105 10.66 -5.85 -12.72
N TYR A 106 11.77 -5.09 -12.78
CA TYR A 106 11.72 -3.64 -12.55
C TYR A 106 11.03 -2.84 -13.67
N GLU A 107 11.03 -3.32 -14.91
CA GLU A 107 10.32 -2.66 -16.02
C GLU A 107 8.79 -2.82 -15.85
N GLU A 108 8.34 -4.00 -15.43
CA GLU A 108 6.94 -4.28 -15.13
C GLU A 108 6.50 -3.50 -13.88
N ALA A 109 7.36 -3.41 -12.87
CA ALA A 109 7.13 -2.57 -11.70
C ALA A 109 6.98 -1.10 -12.10
N LEU A 110 7.83 -0.60 -13.01
CA LEU A 110 7.75 0.76 -13.52
C LEU A 110 6.45 1.00 -14.30
N ALA A 111 6.07 0.06 -15.16
CA ALA A 111 4.85 0.14 -15.95
C ALA A 111 3.59 0.21 -15.06
N ALA A 112 3.58 -0.51 -13.93
CA ALA A 112 2.52 -0.42 -12.95
C ALA A 112 2.59 0.89 -12.15
N ALA A 113 3.77 1.29 -11.67
CA ALA A 113 3.95 2.51 -10.87
C ALA A 113 3.56 3.78 -11.63
N ARG A 114 3.80 3.84 -12.94
CA ARG A 114 3.41 4.97 -13.81
C ARG A 114 1.90 5.14 -13.97
N LYS A 115 1.09 4.12 -13.64
CA LYS A 115 -0.38 4.21 -13.64
C LYS A 115 -0.95 4.79 -12.34
N ILE A 116 -0.09 5.03 -11.35
CA ILE A 116 -0.50 5.59 -10.06
C ILE A 116 -0.53 7.11 -10.18
N ASP A 117 -1.73 7.67 -10.35
CA ASP A 117 -1.95 9.11 -10.28
C ASP A 117 -2.58 9.47 -8.92
N THR A 118 -1.71 9.88 -7.98
CA THR A 118 -2.10 10.36 -6.65
C THR A 118 -1.25 11.59 -6.31
N PRO A 119 -1.60 12.77 -6.85
CA PRO A 119 -0.82 13.98 -6.67
C PRO A 119 -0.78 14.37 -5.20
N GLY A 120 0.38 14.86 -4.74
CA GLY A 120 0.57 15.26 -3.34
C GLY A 120 0.86 14.11 -2.38
N VAL A 121 0.87 12.85 -2.84
CA VAL A 121 1.18 11.67 -2.01
C VAL A 121 2.61 11.21 -2.28
N PHE A 122 3.45 11.22 -1.25
CA PHE A 122 4.88 10.90 -1.36
C PHE A 122 5.18 9.45 -1.77
N TRP A 123 4.23 8.52 -1.59
CA TRP A 123 4.40 7.11 -1.93
C TRP A 123 4.72 6.89 -3.42
N THR A 124 4.08 7.64 -4.31
CA THR A 124 4.27 7.50 -5.76
C THR A 124 5.69 7.87 -6.20
N PRO A 125 6.22 9.07 -5.88
CA PRO A 125 7.61 9.39 -6.20
C PRO A 125 8.62 8.50 -5.46
N ALA A 126 8.32 8.00 -4.25
CA ALA A 126 9.16 7.01 -3.59
C ALA A 126 9.24 5.68 -4.35
N TYR A 127 8.12 5.18 -4.89
CA TYR A 127 8.09 4.00 -5.75
C TYR A 127 8.91 4.23 -7.02
N LEU A 128 8.67 5.34 -7.71
CA LEU A 128 9.37 5.66 -8.95
C LEU A 128 10.87 5.82 -8.73
N ALA A 129 11.29 6.55 -7.69
CA ALA A 129 12.71 6.73 -7.36
C ALA A 129 13.39 5.39 -7.07
N ALA A 130 12.79 4.52 -6.25
CA ALA A 130 13.32 3.19 -5.97
C ALA A 130 13.47 2.34 -7.24
N ILE A 131 12.43 2.31 -8.09
CA ILE A 131 12.43 1.51 -9.32
C ILE A 131 13.47 2.04 -10.31
N TYR A 132 13.56 3.35 -10.50
CA TYR A 132 14.59 3.95 -11.37
C TYR A 132 16.01 3.73 -10.84
N GLY A 133 16.20 3.76 -9.51
CA GLY A 133 17.47 3.43 -8.87
C GLY A 133 17.91 1.98 -9.15
N GLU A 134 16.98 1.03 -9.13
CA GLU A 134 17.26 -0.37 -9.51
C GLU A 134 17.52 -0.56 -11.01
N LEU A 135 16.90 0.25 -11.86
CA LEU A 135 17.12 0.25 -13.31
C LEU A 135 18.39 1.01 -13.74
N GLY A 136 19.08 1.69 -12.82
CA GLY A 136 20.22 2.56 -13.16
C GLY A 136 19.86 3.81 -13.97
N ARG A 137 18.57 4.21 -13.97
CA ARG A 137 18.09 5.40 -14.69
C ARG A 137 18.26 6.64 -13.81
N GLU A 138 19.50 7.10 -13.71
CA GLU A 138 19.93 8.10 -12.73
C GLU A 138 19.15 9.43 -12.81
N ARG A 139 18.89 9.92 -14.03
CA ARG A 139 18.20 11.20 -14.23
C ARG A 139 16.75 11.13 -13.74
N GLU A 140 16.04 10.06 -14.11
CA GLU A 140 14.67 9.83 -13.68
C GLU A 140 14.57 9.51 -12.19
N ALA A 141 15.53 8.76 -11.65
CA ALA A 141 15.63 8.49 -10.22
C ALA A 141 15.76 9.79 -9.42
N ARG A 142 16.65 10.69 -9.84
CA ARG A 142 16.86 12.00 -9.21
C ARG A 142 15.61 12.87 -9.28
N SER A 143 14.96 12.94 -10.45
CA SER A 143 13.73 13.72 -10.61
C SER A 143 12.59 13.21 -9.72
N ALA A 144 12.43 11.89 -9.61
CA ALA A 144 11.45 11.30 -8.69
C ALA A 144 11.81 11.55 -7.22
N LEU A 145 13.10 11.51 -6.86
CA LEU A 145 13.56 11.80 -5.51
C LEU A 145 13.38 13.28 -5.13
N GLU A 146 13.62 14.20 -6.06
CA GLU A 146 13.35 15.64 -5.86
C GLU A 146 11.87 15.88 -5.56
N GLU A 147 10.97 15.21 -6.30
CA GLU A 147 9.52 15.29 -6.04
C GLU A 147 9.15 14.68 -4.68
N LEU A 148 9.74 13.53 -4.32
CA LEU A 148 9.57 12.93 -2.99
C LEU A 148 9.96 13.92 -1.88
N LEU A 149 11.12 14.55 -1.99
CA LEU A 149 11.62 15.51 -1.00
C LEU A 149 10.82 16.82 -0.99
N ARG A 150 10.23 17.21 -2.12
CA ARG A 150 9.30 18.34 -2.19
C ARG A 150 8.00 18.06 -1.44
N LEU A 151 7.46 16.85 -1.58
CA LEU A 151 6.22 16.44 -0.91
C LEU A 151 6.42 16.09 0.57
N TYR A 152 7.58 15.55 0.91
CA TYR A 152 7.95 15.16 2.26
C TYR A 152 9.37 15.66 2.58
N PRO A 153 9.53 16.95 2.96
CA PRO A 153 10.82 17.50 3.32
C PRO A 153 11.47 16.71 4.47
N GLY A 154 12.77 16.43 4.33
CA GLY A 154 13.51 15.64 5.32
C GLY A 154 13.25 14.13 5.25
N PHE A 155 12.76 13.61 4.13
CA PHE A 155 12.63 12.17 3.94
C PHE A 155 14.01 11.49 3.87
N THR A 156 14.27 10.56 4.77
CA THR A 156 15.52 9.78 4.90
C THR A 156 15.25 8.28 4.88
N ALA A 157 16.30 7.46 4.90
CA ALA A 157 16.19 6.01 5.06
C ALA A 157 15.50 5.60 6.37
N GLU A 158 15.75 6.34 7.46
CA GLU A 158 15.05 6.15 8.74
C GLU A 158 13.57 6.47 8.59
N LYS A 159 13.23 7.58 7.94
CA LYS A 159 11.84 7.98 7.73
C LYS A 159 11.06 6.98 6.88
N LEU A 160 11.68 6.45 5.83
CA LEU A 160 11.11 5.35 5.06
C LEU A 160 10.83 4.13 5.94
N THR A 161 11.79 3.73 6.77
CA THR A 161 11.65 2.59 7.67
C THR A 161 10.46 2.78 8.61
N GLU A 162 10.28 3.97 9.17
CA GLU A 162 9.10 4.31 9.98
C GLU A 162 7.80 4.19 9.19
N GLU A 163 7.71 4.81 8.01
CA GLU A 163 6.48 4.85 7.21
C GLU A 163 6.09 3.45 6.69
N TRP A 164 7.05 2.63 6.28
CA TRP A 164 6.79 1.27 5.83
C TRP A 164 6.41 0.36 7.00
N ARG A 165 6.99 0.53 8.19
CA ARG A 165 6.56 -0.19 9.40
C ARG A 165 5.14 0.16 9.79
N LYS A 166 4.76 1.45 9.78
CA LYS A 166 3.37 1.88 10.01
C LYS A 166 2.42 1.23 9.00
N ALA A 167 2.88 1.02 7.77
CA ALA A 167 2.15 0.33 6.71
C ALA A 167 2.27 -1.21 6.75
N ASN A 168 2.82 -1.79 7.83
CA ASN A 168 2.99 -3.23 8.06
C ASN A 168 3.86 -3.96 7.02
N TYR A 169 4.82 -3.27 6.38
CA TYR A 169 5.77 -3.96 5.50
C TYR A 169 6.74 -4.84 6.29
N PRO A 170 7.06 -6.05 5.79
CA PRO A 170 8.08 -6.90 6.39
C PRO A 170 9.47 -6.24 6.35
N ASP A 171 10.30 -6.47 7.37
CA ASP A 171 11.65 -5.91 7.46
C ASP A 171 12.53 -6.25 6.24
N ALA A 172 12.36 -7.44 5.65
CA ALA A 172 13.08 -7.81 4.43
C ALA A 172 12.73 -6.88 3.25
N SER A 173 11.46 -6.55 3.12
CA SER A 173 10.97 -5.61 2.10
C SER A 173 11.47 -4.20 2.39
N ILE A 174 11.45 -3.76 3.65
CA ILE A 174 11.98 -2.45 4.06
C ILE A 174 13.45 -2.32 3.66
N ARG A 175 14.28 -3.33 3.94
CA ARG A 175 15.70 -3.33 3.55
C ARG A 175 15.87 -3.20 2.03
N GLN A 176 15.03 -3.89 1.25
CA GLN A 176 15.04 -3.78 -0.21
C GLN A 176 14.71 -2.35 -0.67
N TRP A 177 13.66 -1.75 -0.09
CA TRP A 177 13.24 -0.38 -0.39
C TRP A 177 14.31 0.66 -0.05
N VAL A 178 14.91 0.56 1.15
CA VAL A 178 16.04 1.42 1.56
C VAL A 178 17.20 1.30 0.59
N SER A 179 17.59 0.07 0.24
CA SER A 179 18.70 -0.16 -0.70
C SER A 179 18.43 0.45 -2.08
N ALA A 180 17.21 0.32 -2.59
CA ALA A 180 16.84 0.85 -3.91
C ALA A 180 16.83 2.39 -3.92
N LEU A 181 16.32 3.02 -2.87
CA LEU A 181 16.31 4.48 -2.78
C LEU A 181 17.69 5.07 -2.52
N ARG A 182 18.59 4.37 -1.82
CA ARG A 182 20.00 4.76 -1.76
C ARG A 182 20.65 4.80 -3.13
N LYS A 183 20.35 3.85 -4.03
CA LYS A 183 20.80 3.90 -5.43
C LYS A 183 20.23 5.11 -6.19
N ALA A 184 19.05 5.59 -5.80
CA ALA A 184 18.45 6.81 -6.34
C ALA A 184 19.04 8.11 -5.75
N GLY A 185 19.93 8.01 -4.75
CA GLY A 185 20.56 9.14 -4.08
C GLY A 185 19.82 9.65 -2.84
N LEU A 186 18.97 8.82 -2.21
CA LEU A 186 18.27 9.19 -0.97
C LEU A 186 19.27 9.63 0.12
N PRO A 187 19.04 10.78 0.79
CA PRO A 187 19.84 11.22 1.93
C PRO A 187 19.77 10.25 3.11
N GLU A 188 20.86 10.19 3.89
CA GLU A 188 20.93 9.44 5.15
C GLU A 188 20.16 10.14 6.28
#